data_AF-A0AAW5SAX9-F1
#
_entry.id   AF-A0AAW5SAX9-F1
#
_cell.length_a   1.000
_cell.length_b   1.000
_cell.length_c   1.000
_cell.angle_alpha   90.00
_cell.angle_beta   90.00
_cell.angle_gamma   90.00
#
_symmetry.space_group_name_H-M   'P 1'
#
loop_
_entity.id
_entity.type
_entity.pdbx_description
1 polymer ?
#
loop_
_entity_poly.entity_id
_entity_poly.type
_entity_poly.pdbx_seq_one_letter_code
_entity_poly.pdbx_strand_id
1 'polypeptide(L)'
;MTSPVLRVTPASLREFAQRCEALSGQVAPALPAETISAWQSTGAAASTVNAGMRTVGTACKSRMTANGSKLIKAASAYQNQDDHSAQRLTAVGSHLPAGSGTDGGAGGLPSGIPPLVPRSSGGDGGSAGLGIGR
;
A
#
# COMPACT_ATOMS: atom_id res chain seq x y z
N MET A 1 23.12 2.59 -4.87
CA MET A 1 22.22 1.52 -4.39
C MET A 1 20.80 1.95 -4.67
N THR A 2 20.07 1.24 -5.52
CA THR A 2 18.66 1.54 -5.79
C THR A 2 17.82 0.98 -4.66
N SER A 3 17.21 1.84 -3.84
CA SER A 3 16.23 1.39 -2.86
C SER A 3 15.07 0.74 -3.63
N PRO A 4 14.69 -0.51 -3.32
CA PRO A 4 13.51 -1.11 -3.94
C PRO A 4 12.30 -0.23 -3.61
N VAL A 5 11.55 0.16 -4.65
CA VAL A 5 10.31 0.92 -4.46
C VAL A 5 9.32 0.04 -3.74
N LEU A 6 9.09 0.31 -2.46
CA LEU A 6 8.07 -0.38 -1.69
C LEU A 6 6.70 0.09 -2.17
N ARG A 7 6.04 -0.69 -3.03
CA ARG A 7 4.61 -0.52 -3.27
C ARG A 7 3.87 -0.91 -2.00
N VAL A 8 2.96 -0.09 -1.51
CA VAL A 8 2.21 -0.37 -0.28
C VAL A 8 1.02 -1.26 -0.64
N THR A 9 1.21 -2.57 -0.60
CA THR A 9 0.14 -3.57 -0.72
C THR A 9 0.21 -4.53 0.48
N PRO A 10 -0.89 -5.18 0.89
CA PRO A 10 -0.84 -6.14 1.99
C PRO A 10 0.20 -7.25 1.77
N ALA A 11 0.40 -7.68 0.52
CA ALA A 11 1.38 -8.69 0.16
C ALA A 11 2.83 -8.20 0.33
N SER A 12 3.17 -7.01 -0.19
CA SER A 12 4.53 -6.48 -0.11
C SER A 12 4.95 -6.14 1.33
N LEU A 13 4.01 -5.71 2.18
CA LEU A 13 4.26 -5.45 3.59
C LEU A 13 4.57 -6.74 4.36
N ARG A 14 3.84 -7.84 4.07
CA ARG A 14 4.11 -9.16 4.66
C ARG A 14 5.45 -9.71 4.20
N GLU A 15 5.77 -9.59 2.90
CA GLU A 15 7.08 -10.01 2.38
C GLU A 15 8.23 -9.22 3.02
N PHE A 16 8.08 -7.90 3.18
CA PHE A 16 9.08 -7.08 3.84
C PHE A 16 9.21 -7.44 5.34
N ALA A 17 8.11 -7.77 6.02
CA ALA A 17 8.14 -8.26 7.39
C ALA A 17 8.92 -9.58 7.53
N GLN A 18 8.70 -10.53 6.61
CA GLN A 18 9.44 -11.79 6.56
C GLN A 18 10.94 -11.57 6.34
N ARG A 19 11.30 -10.61 5.48
CA ARG A 19 12.71 -10.22 5.29
C ARG A 19 13.29 -9.64 6.57
N CYS A 20 12.57 -8.77 7.28
CA CYS A 20 13.01 -8.26 8.58
C CYS A 20 13.26 -9.40 9.58
N GLU A 21 12.39 -10.41 9.61
CA GLU A 21 12.56 -11.58 10.48
C GLU A 21 13.78 -12.43 10.08
N ALA A 22 13.94 -12.72 8.79
CA ALA A 22 15.09 -13.45 8.27
C ALA A 22 16.42 -12.72 8.51
N LEU A 23 16.46 -11.39 8.33
CA LEU A 23 17.63 -10.56 8.65
C LEU A 23 17.91 -10.54 10.15
N SER A 24 16.86 -10.55 10.98
CA SER A 24 17.01 -10.62 12.43
C SER A 24 17.59 -11.96 12.92
N GLY A 25 17.32 -13.05 12.20
CA GLY A 25 17.93 -14.36 12.43
C GLY A 25 19.39 -14.47 11.99
N GLN A 26 19.82 -13.61 11.06
CA GLN A 26 21.18 -13.58 10.53
C GLN A 26 22.16 -12.74 11.36
N VAL A 27 21.68 -11.97 12.34
CA VAL A 27 22.56 -11.32 13.31
C VAL A 27 23.25 -12.41 14.14
N ALA A 28 24.47 -12.75 13.73
CA ALA A 28 25.24 -13.87 14.27
C ALA A 28 25.35 -13.77 15.80
N PRO A 29 25.30 -14.90 16.53
CA PRO A 29 25.63 -14.89 17.94
C PRO A 29 27.10 -14.49 18.09
N ALA A 30 27.37 -13.52 18.97
CA ALA A 30 28.74 -13.12 19.25
C ALA A 30 29.55 -14.32 19.75
N LEU A 31 30.78 -14.42 19.26
CA LEU A 31 31.72 -15.47 19.64
C LEU A 31 31.88 -15.53 21.16
N PRO A 32 32.13 -16.73 21.74
CA PRO A 32 32.39 -16.88 23.17
C PRO A 32 33.46 -15.88 23.61
N ALA A 33 33.23 -15.24 24.76
CA ALA A 33 34.26 -14.42 25.38
C ALA A 33 35.37 -15.37 25.85
N GLU A 34 36.45 -15.45 25.08
CA GLU A 34 37.69 -16.07 25.54
C GLU A 34 38.20 -15.27 26.74
N THR A 35 38.33 -15.92 27.89
CA THR A 35 38.79 -15.31 29.14
C THR A 35 40.30 -15.08 29.07
N ILE A 36 40.74 -14.05 28.34
CA ILE A 36 42.16 -13.69 28.27
C ILE A 36 42.56 -12.98 29.58
N SER A 37 43.68 -13.41 30.17
CA SER A 37 44.22 -12.88 31.42
C SER A 37 44.29 -11.35 31.45
N ALA A 38 43.88 -10.74 32.58
CA ALA A 38 43.74 -9.29 32.77
C ALA A 38 45.01 -8.45 32.55
N TRP A 39 46.18 -9.07 32.46
CA TRP A 39 47.46 -8.41 32.12
C TRP A 39 47.61 -8.12 30.61
N GLN A 40 46.81 -8.76 29.77
CA GLN A 40 46.77 -8.50 28.33
C GLN A 40 45.74 -7.39 28.09
N SER A 41 46.17 -6.12 28.06
CA SER A 41 45.32 -4.95 27.78
C SER A 41 44.39 -5.17 26.55
N THR A 42 44.90 -5.84 25.53
CA THR A 42 44.17 -6.24 24.31
C THR A 42 43.02 -7.20 24.57
N GLY A 43 43.14 -8.12 25.54
CA GLY A 43 42.10 -9.10 25.88
C GLY A 43 40.89 -8.48 26.58
N ALA A 44 41.13 -7.55 27.51
CA ALA A 44 40.06 -6.78 28.14
C ALA A 44 39.33 -5.90 27.11
N ALA A 45 40.07 -5.21 26.24
CA ALA A 45 39.50 -4.40 25.16
C ALA A 45 38.66 -5.26 24.20
N ALA A 46 39.14 -6.44 23.80
CA ALA A 46 38.40 -7.36 22.94
C ALA A 46 37.10 -7.85 23.59
N SER A 47 37.12 -8.16 24.89
CA SER A 47 35.92 -8.56 25.65
C SER A 47 34.88 -7.43 25.72
N THR A 48 35.31 -6.20 25.98
CA THR A 48 34.43 -5.01 25.97
C THR A 48 33.82 -4.77 24.60
N VAL A 49 34.61 -4.88 23.52
CA VAL A 49 34.10 -4.76 22.14
C VAL A 49 33.10 -5.87 21.86
N ASN A 50 33.37 -7.11 22.26
CA ASN A 50 32.45 -8.23 22.09
C ASN A 50 31.12 -8.02 22.83
N ALA A 51 31.17 -7.55 24.08
CA ALA A 51 29.99 -7.19 24.86
C ALA A 51 29.20 -6.04 24.19
N GLY A 52 29.89 -5.02 23.68
CA GLY A 52 29.29 -3.94 22.91
C GLY A 52 28.57 -4.44 21.65
N MET A 53 29.22 -5.33 20.88
CA MET A 53 28.62 -5.95 19.69
C MET A 53 27.39 -6.79 20.04
N ARG A 54 27.37 -7.49 21.19
CA ARG A 54 26.18 -8.24 21.65
C ARG A 54 24.99 -7.33 21.91
N THR A 55 25.22 -6.22 22.60
CA THR A 55 24.18 -5.22 22.91
C THR A 55 23.61 -4.62 21.62
N VAL A 56 24.48 -4.20 20.69
CA VAL A 56 24.06 -3.64 19.41
C VAL A 56 23.31 -4.68 18.56
N GLY A 57 23.81 -5.92 18.49
CA GLY A 57 23.16 -7.00 17.76
C GLY A 57 21.76 -7.31 18.30
N THR A 58 21.62 -7.34 19.62
CA THR A 58 20.33 -7.55 20.29
C THR A 58 19.36 -6.41 20.00
N ALA A 59 19.80 -5.16 20.13
CA ALA A 59 18.99 -3.99 19.83
C ALA A 59 18.56 -3.96 18.35
N CYS A 60 19.46 -4.33 17.43
CA CYS A 60 19.17 -4.42 16.00
C CYS A 60 18.10 -5.49 15.72
N LYS A 61 18.26 -6.69 16.30
CA LYS A 61 17.27 -7.77 16.23
C LYS A 61 15.91 -7.31 16.73
N SER A 62 15.84 -6.71 17.92
CA SER A 62 14.57 -6.20 18.48
C SER A 62 13.89 -5.17 17.59
N ARG A 63 14.65 -4.24 17.00
CA ARG A 63 14.11 -3.23 16.06
C ARG A 63 13.57 -3.87 14.79
N MET A 64 14.26 -4.85 14.22
CA MET A 64 13.79 -5.56 13.02
C MET A 64 12.51 -6.35 13.29
N THR A 65 12.45 -7.08 14.40
CA THR A 65 11.23 -7.79 14.81
C THR A 65 10.07 -6.82 15.02
N ALA A 66 10.30 -5.71 15.73
CA ALA A 66 9.27 -4.69 15.96
C ALA A 66 8.77 -4.07 14.65
N ASN A 67 9.66 -3.79 13.70
CA ASN A 67 9.30 -3.30 12.37
C ASN A 67 8.48 -4.34 11.60
N GLY A 68 8.89 -5.61 11.62
CA GLY A 68 8.13 -6.72 11.04
C GLY A 68 6.70 -6.78 11.57
N SER A 69 6.53 -6.71 12.89
CA SER A 69 5.19 -6.71 13.51
C SER A 69 4.33 -5.51 13.10
N LYS A 70 4.92 -4.31 12.97
CA LYS A 70 4.20 -3.12 12.50
C LYS A 70 3.73 -3.27 11.06
N LEU A 71 4.56 -3.84 10.19
CA LEU A 71 4.23 -4.08 8.79
C LEU A 71 3.10 -5.10 8.63
N ILE A 72 3.10 -6.17 9.43
CA ILE A 72 2.02 -7.16 9.47
C ILE A 72 0.70 -6.50 9.92
N LYS A 73 0.73 -5.70 10.98
CA LYS A 73 -0.46 -4.96 11.44
C LYS A 73 -0.99 -4.02 10.37
N ALA A 74 -0.10 -3.30 9.68
CA ALA A 74 -0.48 -2.41 8.58
C ALA A 74 -1.12 -3.19 7.42
N ALA A 75 -0.55 -4.34 7.04
CA ALA A 75 -1.11 -5.20 6.01
C ALA A 75 -2.55 -5.65 6.33
N SER A 76 -2.80 -6.07 7.58
CA SER A 76 -4.14 -6.45 8.03
C SER A 76 -5.11 -5.26 8.05
N ALA A 77 -4.64 -4.08 8.47
CA ALA A 77 -5.47 -2.88 8.46
C ALA A 77 -5.91 -2.49 7.05
N TYR A 78 -5.01 -2.53 6.07
CA TYR A 78 -5.35 -2.27 4.67
C TYR A 78 -6.36 -3.29 4.12
N GLN A 79 -6.14 -4.57 4.40
CA GLN A 79 -7.06 -5.65 3.97
C GLN A 79 -8.48 -5.40 4.50
N ASN A 80 -8.62 -5.12 5.80
CA ASN A 80 -9.92 -4.87 6.41
C ASN A 80 -10.60 -3.61 5.84
N GLN A 81 -9.83 -2.57 5.56
CA GLN A 81 -10.36 -1.34 4.96
C GLN A 81 -10.88 -1.59 3.54
N ASP A 82 -10.15 -2.37 2.74
CA ASP A 82 -10.57 -2.75 1.39
C ASP A 82 -11.85 -3.59 1.43
N ASP A 83 -11.93 -4.58 2.33
CA ASP A 83 -13.10 -5.43 2.50
C ASP A 83 -14.33 -4.62 2.94
N HIS A 84 -14.17 -3.71 3.91
CA HIS A 84 -15.24 -2.81 4.34
C HIS A 84 -15.70 -1.88 3.22
N SER A 85 -14.76 -1.39 2.40
CA SER A 85 -15.08 -0.52 1.26
C SER A 85 -15.84 -1.30 0.19
N ALA A 86 -15.42 -2.53 -0.11
CA ALA A 86 -16.12 -3.43 -1.02
C ALA A 86 -17.53 -3.75 -0.54
N GLN A 87 -17.72 -4.05 0.75
CA GLN A 87 -19.04 -4.29 1.34
C GLN A 87 -19.96 -3.07 1.22
N ARG A 88 -19.43 -1.87 1.47
CA ARG A 88 -20.20 -0.62 1.32
C ARG A 88 -20.60 -0.38 -0.14
N LEU A 89 -19.70 -0.65 -1.09
CA LEU A 89 -20.00 -0.52 -2.52
C LEU A 89 -21.04 -1.55 -2.96
N THR A 90 -20.94 -2.80 -2.52
CA THR A 90 -21.94 -3.84 -2.78
C THR A 90 -23.29 -3.46 -2.19
N ALA A 91 -23.33 -2.91 -0.97
CA ALA A 91 -24.58 -2.46 -0.37
C ALA A 91 -25.23 -1.35 -1.21
N VAL A 92 -24.47 -0.34 -1.65
CA VAL A 92 -24.95 0.70 -2.57
C VAL A 92 -25.44 0.09 -3.90
N GLY A 93 -24.68 -0.85 -4.46
CA GLY A 93 -25.02 -1.60 -5.67
C GLY A 93 -26.36 -2.35 -5.56
N SER A 94 -26.58 -3.01 -4.43
CA SER A 94 -27.82 -3.74 -4.12
C SER A 94 -29.03 -2.82 -3.89
N HIS A 95 -28.80 -1.53 -3.60
CA HIS A 95 -29.85 -0.51 -3.53
C HIS A 95 -30.21 0.09 -4.89
N LEU A 96 -29.43 -0.17 -5.94
CA LEU A 96 -29.84 0.16 -7.31
C LEU A 96 -30.87 -0.89 -7.78
N PRO A 97 -32.04 -0.48 -8.32
CA PRO A 97 -33.00 -1.42 -8.84
C PRO A 97 -32.37 -2.26 -9.96
N ALA A 98 -32.58 -3.58 -9.91
CA ALA A 98 -32.17 -4.52 -10.94
C ALA A 98 -32.92 -4.21 -12.25
N GLY A 99 -32.39 -3.29 -13.05
CA GLY A 99 -33.08 -2.78 -14.22
C GLY A 99 -32.39 -1.57 -14.84
N SER A 100 -31.19 -1.76 -15.37
CA SER A 100 -30.68 -0.88 -16.44
C SER A 100 -29.82 -1.70 -17.41
N GLY A 101 -30.41 -2.82 -17.83
CA GLY A 101 -30.02 -3.58 -18.99
C GLY A 101 -31.26 -3.79 -19.83
N THR A 102 -31.90 -2.69 -20.24
CA THR A 102 -32.84 -2.74 -21.37
C THR A 102 -32.06 -2.21 -22.58
N ASP A 103 -31.54 -3.15 -23.35
CA ASP A 103 -31.51 -3.09 -24.81
C ASP A 103 -32.39 -1.98 -25.40
N GLY A 104 -31.78 -1.17 -26.26
CA GLY A 104 -32.43 -0.06 -26.95
C GLY A 104 -33.65 -0.51 -27.73
N GLY A 105 -34.83 -0.41 -27.10
CA GLY A 105 -36.14 -0.50 -27.72
C GLY A 105 -36.84 0.83 -27.52
N ALA A 106 -37.00 1.57 -28.61
CA ALA A 106 -37.70 2.85 -28.64
C ALA A 106 -39.13 2.74 -28.08
N GLY A 107 -39.50 3.67 -27.20
CA GLY A 107 -40.90 4.02 -26.96
C GLY A 107 -41.27 4.30 -25.51
N GLY A 108 -41.47 5.58 -25.18
CA GLY A 108 -42.44 5.99 -24.14
C GLY A 108 -41.87 6.55 -22.84
N LEU A 109 -41.54 7.84 -22.83
CA LEU A 109 -41.67 8.69 -21.63
C LEU A 109 -43.16 9.01 -21.39
N PRO A 110 -43.63 9.54 -20.22
CA PRO A 110 -42.87 10.20 -19.15
C PRO A 110 -43.32 9.81 -17.71
N SER A 111 -42.60 10.16 -16.63
CA SER A 111 -42.91 11.39 -15.86
C SER A 111 -41.90 11.63 -14.75
N GLY A 112 -41.33 12.85 -14.73
CA GLY A 112 -40.87 13.50 -13.50
C GLY A 112 -39.37 13.76 -13.40
N ILE A 113 -39.03 15.05 -13.51
CA ILE A 113 -37.75 15.74 -13.22
C ILE A 113 -36.76 15.81 -14.40
N PRO A 114 -36.56 17.01 -15.00
CA PRO A 114 -35.60 17.20 -16.09
C PRO A 114 -34.16 17.19 -15.56
N PRO A 115 -33.25 16.35 -16.10
CA PRO A 115 -31.83 16.49 -15.81
C PRO A 115 -31.28 17.73 -16.51
N LEU A 116 -30.56 18.56 -15.75
CA LEU A 116 -29.72 19.64 -16.24
C LEU A 116 -28.74 19.08 -17.30
N VAL A 117 -28.95 19.48 -18.55
CA VAL A 117 -28.11 19.14 -19.69
C VAL A 117 -26.70 19.73 -19.48
N PRO A 118 -25.61 18.95 -19.71
CA PRO A 118 -24.27 19.51 -19.80
C PRO A 118 -24.20 20.46 -20.99
N ARG A 119 -23.75 21.70 -20.76
CA ARG A 119 -23.48 22.64 -21.85
C ARG A 119 -22.31 22.16 -22.70
N SER A 120 -22.54 22.29 -24.01
CA SER A 120 -21.63 22.38 -25.16
C SER A 120 -20.86 21.14 -25.59
N SER A 121 -21.17 20.67 -26.81
CA SER A 121 -20.14 20.63 -27.87
C SER A 121 -20.82 20.61 -29.23
N GLY A 122 -20.37 21.49 -30.14
CA GLY A 122 -20.83 21.55 -31.53
C GLY A 122 -21.33 22.93 -31.96
N GLY A 123 -20.45 23.94 -31.92
CA GLY A 123 -20.68 25.19 -32.63
C GLY A 123 -20.26 25.01 -34.09
N ASP A 124 -21.23 25.00 -35.00
CA ASP A 124 -21.03 25.00 -36.44
C ASP A 124 -20.36 26.30 -36.90
N GLY A 125 -19.20 26.18 -37.53
CA GLY A 125 -18.55 27.26 -38.25
C GLY A 125 -18.20 26.79 -39.65
N GLY A 126 -18.84 27.36 -40.67
CA GLY A 126 -18.30 27.35 -42.03
C GLY A 126 -19.29 27.15 -43.18
N SER A 127 -19.89 28.27 -43.62
CA SER A 127 -20.02 28.72 -45.02
C SER A 127 -20.42 27.75 -46.14
N ALA A 128 -21.60 27.98 -46.74
CA ALA A 128 -21.78 28.29 -48.19
C ALA A 128 -23.27 28.45 -48.59
N GLY A 129 -23.59 29.52 -49.33
CA GLY A 129 -24.57 29.42 -50.44
C GLY A 129 -25.90 30.21 -50.38
N LEU A 130 -25.85 31.49 -50.78
CA LEU A 130 -26.74 32.20 -51.74
C LEU A 130 -28.28 32.23 -51.58
N GLY A 131 -28.82 33.45 -51.55
CA GLY A 131 -30.21 33.75 -51.95
C GLY A 131 -30.70 35.15 -51.59
N ILE A 132 -30.21 36.18 -52.31
CA ILE A 132 -30.67 37.58 -52.21
C ILE A 132 -31.88 37.75 -53.14
N GLY A 133 -32.98 38.34 -52.66
CA GLY A 133 -34.03 38.87 -53.53
C GLY A 133 -35.39 39.11 -52.86
N ARG A 134 -35.60 40.29 -52.27
CA ARG A 134 -36.47 41.36 -52.82
C ARG A 134 -36.49 42.56 -51.89
#